data_AF-X1FPQ7-F1
#
_entry.id   AF-X1FPQ7-F1
#
_cell.length_a   1.000
_cell.length_b   1.000
_cell.length_c   1.000
_cell.angle_alpha   90.00
_cell.angle_beta   90.00
_cell.angle_gamma   90.00
#
_symmetry.space_group_name_H-M   'P 1'
#
loop_
_entity.id
_entity.type
_entity.pdbx_description
1 polymer ?
#
loop_
_entity_poly.entity_id
_entity_poly.type
_entity_poly.pdbx_seq_one_letter_code
_entity_poly.pdbx_strand_id
1 'polypeptide(L)'
;AYPQTGSTGEGYRWAEQLGHTVIPPVPALNPVKTSGKWVKELQDLSLKNVSLKLFQNGKKQDERFGEMFFTHFGVSGPIVMDMSKNIGALLKNGPVKLILDLKSALDFKKLDKRIQRDFQEFRGRIFKNSLKGLLPLSMIPVIIKLS
;
A
#
# COMPACT_ATOMS: atom_id res chain seq x y z
N ALA A 1 2.22 14.58 13.21
CA ALA A 1 2.70 15.73 14.00
C ALA A 1 3.75 15.23 14.97
N TYR A 2 4.74 16.05 15.31
CA TYR A 2 5.78 15.73 16.28
C TYR A 2 5.67 16.70 17.47
N PRO A 3 4.83 16.42 18.50
CA PRO A 3 4.63 17.34 19.62
C PRO A 3 5.93 17.65 20.37
N GLN A 4 6.87 16.71 20.39
CA GLN A 4 8.19 16.87 20.99
C GLN A 4 9.05 17.95 20.32
N THR A 5 8.74 18.35 19.08
CA THR A 5 9.41 19.46 18.38
C THR A 5 8.65 20.78 18.50
N GLY A 6 7.72 20.89 19.47
CA GLY A 6 6.95 22.12 19.73
C GLY A 6 5.64 22.26 18.94
N SER A 7 5.29 21.29 18.09
CA SER A 7 4.02 21.30 17.35
C SER A 7 2.85 20.78 18.21
N THR A 8 2.42 21.57 19.20
CA THR A 8 1.45 21.19 20.25
C THR A 8 0.00 21.57 19.93
N GLY A 9 -0.24 22.36 18.89
CA GLY A 9 -1.59 22.75 18.45
C GLY A 9 -2.12 24.08 19.00
N GLU A 10 -1.30 24.86 19.71
CA GLU A 10 -1.68 26.18 20.24
C GLU A 10 -2.20 27.15 19.17
N GLY A 11 -1.64 27.09 17.96
CA GLY A 11 -2.09 27.93 16.85
C GLY A 11 -3.55 27.72 16.47
N TYR A 12 -4.10 26.50 16.63
CA TYR A 12 -5.53 26.25 16.41
C TYR A 12 -6.38 26.99 17.45
N ARG A 13 -5.97 26.95 18.72
CA ARG A 13 -6.67 27.64 19.81
C ARG A 13 -6.69 29.15 19.60
N TRP A 14 -5.58 29.74 19.16
CA TRP A 14 -5.53 31.18 18.85
C TRP A 14 -6.47 31.55 17.71
N ALA A 15 -6.52 30.74 16.65
CA ALA A 15 -7.42 30.97 15.53
C ALA A 15 -8.89 30.97 15.97
N GLU A 16 -9.31 30.00 16.81
CA GLU A 16 -10.66 29.95 17.37
C GLU A 16 -10.98 31.19 18.22
N GLN A 17 -10.04 31.63 19.06
CA GLN A 17 -10.19 32.84 19.89
C GLN A 17 -10.36 34.12 19.08
N LEU A 18 -9.77 34.17 17.89
CA LEU A 18 -9.90 35.28 16.94
C LEU A 18 -11.17 35.17 16.06
N GLY A 19 -12.03 34.20 16.32
CA GLY A 19 -13.30 34.01 15.61
C GLY A 19 -13.19 33.19 14.32
N HIS A 20 -12.03 32.57 14.02
CA HIS A 20 -11.91 31.67 12.89
C HIS A 20 -12.51 30.29 13.19
N THR A 21 -13.05 29.66 12.15
CA THR A 21 -13.47 28.25 12.23
C THR A 21 -12.27 27.34 11.98
N VAL A 22 -11.96 26.49 12.96
CA VAL A 22 -10.93 25.45 12.81
C VAL A 22 -11.57 24.13 12.37
N ILE A 23 -11.10 23.59 11.25
CA ILE A 23 -11.46 22.24 10.81
C ILE A 23 -10.66 21.24 11.65
N PRO A 24 -11.29 20.21 12.25
CA PRO A 24 -10.59 19.23 13.07
C PRO A 24 -9.40 18.59 12.34
N PRO A 25 -8.17 18.72 12.87
CA PRO A 25 -7.00 18.16 12.22
C PRO A 25 -7.09 16.63 12.22
N VAL A 26 -6.69 16.04 11.10
CA VAL A 26 -6.65 14.57 10.94
C VAL A 26 -5.22 14.12 10.58
N PRO A 27 -4.80 12.93 11.02
CA PRO A 27 -3.51 12.38 10.61
C PRO A 27 -3.42 12.24 9.09
N ALA A 28 -2.31 12.70 8.51
CA ALA A 28 -1.95 12.56 7.11
C ALA A 28 -0.45 12.28 6.98
N LEU A 29 -0.02 11.73 5.83
CA LEU A 29 1.36 11.36 5.57
C LEU A 29 1.92 10.37 6.60
N ASN A 30 1.14 9.34 6.93
CA ASN A 30 1.54 8.30 7.89
C ASN A 30 1.69 6.94 7.20
N PRO A 31 2.57 6.06 7.70
CA PRO A 31 2.52 4.64 7.41
C PRO A 31 1.14 4.05 7.74
N VAL A 32 0.75 3.01 7.02
CA VAL A 32 -0.56 2.37 7.18
C VAL A 32 -0.39 0.97 7.74
N LYS A 33 -1.03 0.71 8.88
CA LYS A 33 -1.08 -0.62 9.49
C LYS A 33 -2.03 -1.53 8.71
N THR A 34 -1.62 -2.78 8.51
CA THR A 34 -2.45 -3.79 7.81
C THR A 34 -2.68 -4.99 8.71
N SER A 35 -3.80 -5.69 8.52
CA SER A 35 -4.10 -6.94 9.24
C SER A 35 -3.39 -8.17 8.67
N GLY A 36 -2.75 -8.05 7.49
CA GLY A 36 -2.07 -9.16 6.82
C GLY A 36 -0.82 -9.60 7.55
N LYS A 37 -0.83 -10.81 8.13
CA LYS A 37 0.33 -11.37 8.86
C LYS A 37 1.57 -11.55 7.97
N TRP A 38 1.36 -11.84 6.68
CA TRP A 38 2.43 -12.03 5.69
C TRP A 38 3.22 -10.75 5.40
N VAL A 39 2.67 -9.56 5.70
CA VAL A 39 3.32 -8.28 5.40
C VAL A 39 4.64 -8.14 6.15
N LYS A 40 4.70 -8.64 7.39
CA LYS A 40 5.93 -8.68 8.18
C LYS A 40 7.01 -9.57 7.55
N GLU A 41 6.62 -10.61 6.81
CA GLU A 41 7.56 -11.51 6.11
C GLU A 41 8.26 -10.79 4.95
N LEU A 42 7.71 -9.66 4.47
CA LEU A 42 8.26 -8.84 3.40
C LEU A 42 8.89 -7.54 3.89
N GLN A 43 9.09 -7.37 5.21
CA GLN A 43 9.65 -6.16 5.78
C GLN A 43 10.92 -5.70 5.02
N ASP A 44 11.02 -4.38 4.81
CA ASP A 44 12.10 -3.70 4.11
C ASP A 44 12.16 -3.94 2.59
N LEU A 45 11.32 -4.83 2.04
CA LEU A 45 11.16 -4.95 0.59
C LEU A 45 10.51 -3.70 0.03
N SER A 46 11.27 -2.99 -0.80
CA SER A 46 10.81 -1.84 -1.56
C SER A 46 10.30 -2.25 -2.93
N LEU A 47 9.17 -1.67 -3.33
CA LEU A 47 8.52 -1.87 -4.61
C LEU A 47 8.47 -0.56 -5.37
N LYS A 48 8.80 -0.63 -6.66
CA LYS A 48 8.77 0.51 -7.59
C LYS A 48 7.81 0.21 -8.72
N ASN A 49 7.22 1.26 -9.27
CA ASN A 49 6.27 1.18 -10.40
C ASN A 49 5.09 0.25 -10.10
N VAL A 50 4.53 0.37 -8.89
CA VAL A 50 3.34 -0.39 -8.46
C VAL A 50 2.14 0.53 -8.32
N SER A 51 0.93 -0.02 -8.48
CA SER A 51 -0.31 0.69 -8.17
C SER A 51 -0.90 0.17 -6.87
N LEU A 52 -1.25 1.07 -5.95
CA LEU A 52 -1.98 0.77 -4.73
C LEU A 52 -3.39 1.34 -4.86
N LYS A 53 -4.39 0.47 -4.74
CA LYS A 53 -5.81 0.82 -4.90
C LYS A 53 -6.54 0.67 -3.57
N LEU A 54 -7.31 1.66 -3.20
CA LEU A 54 -8.14 1.68 -2.00
C LEU A 54 -9.59 1.37 -2.34
N PHE A 55 -10.18 0.43 -1.62
CA PHE A 55 -11.56 0.02 -1.78
C PHE A 55 -12.32 0.10 -0.45
N GLN A 56 -13.59 0.48 -0.54
CA GLN A 56 -14.57 0.37 0.54
C GLN A 56 -15.89 -0.13 -0.06
N ASN A 57 -16.53 -1.12 0.59
CA ASN A 57 -17.80 -1.71 0.16
C ASN A 57 -17.79 -2.16 -1.33
N GLY A 58 -16.68 -2.77 -1.76
CA GLY A 58 -16.50 -3.25 -3.13
C GLY A 58 -16.23 -2.17 -4.19
N LYS A 59 -16.29 -0.88 -3.84
CA LYS A 59 -16.04 0.23 -4.76
C LYS A 59 -14.64 0.82 -4.58
N LYS A 60 -13.95 1.09 -5.70
CA LYS A 60 -12.66 1.78 -5.69
C LYS A 60 -12.88 3.24 -5.26
N GLN A 61 -12.19 3.64 -4.20
CA GLN A 61 -12.25 4.98 -3.63
C GLN A 61 -11.04 5.83 -4.05
N ASP A 62 -9.87 5.19 -4.17
CA ASP A 62 -8.64 5.90 -4.49
C ASP A 62 -7.62 4.98 -5.18
N GLU A 63 -6.64 5.56 -5.87
CA GLU A 63 -5.54 4.85 -6.52
C GLU A 63 -4.30 5.73 -6.62
N ARG A 64 -3.12 5.16 -6.33
CA ARG A 64 -1.83 5.83 -6.51
C ARG A 64 -0.84 4.90 -7.19
N PHE A 65 -0.04 5.46 -8.07
CA PHE A 65 1.06 4.77 -8.75
C PHE A 65 2.40 5.33 -8.29
N GLY A 66 3.36 4.45 -8.03
CA GLY A 66 4.71 4.88 -7.64
C GLY A 66 5.41 3.85 -6.76
N GLU A 67 6.04 4.34 -5.70
CA GLU A 67 6.89 3.56 -4.81
C GLU A 67 6.25 3.35 -3.43
N MET A 68 6.44 2.15 -2.89
CA MET A 68 6.07 1.79 -1.52
C MET A 68 7.02 0.72 -0.97
N PHE A 69 7.00 0.51 0.33
CA PHE A 69 7.73 -0.58 0.97
C PHE A 69 6.91 -1.19 2.11
N PHE A 70 7.22 -2.44 2.45
CA PHE A 70 6.60 -3.11 3.59
C PHE A 70 7.33 -2.79 4.88
N THR A 71 6.58 -2.67 5.97
CA THR A 71 7.08 -2.48 7.32
C THR A 71 6.67 -3.67 8.19
N HIS A 72 7.24 -3.74 9.40
CA HIS A 72 6.90 -4.79 10.37
C HIS A 72 5.42 -4.81 10.79
N PHE A 73 4.65 -3.75 10.54
CA PHE A 73 3.22 -3.65 10.90
C PHE A 73 2.29 -3.41 9.70
N GLY A 74 2.82 -3.20 8.51
CA GLY A 74 2.00 -2.79 7.37
C GLY A 74 2.82 -2.25 6.21
N VAL A 75 2.41 -1.12 5.66
CA VAL A 75 2.99 -0.55 4.46
C VAL A 75 3.32 0.93 4.64
N SER A 76 4.31 1.41 3.90
CA SER A 76 4.75 2.80 3.92
C SER A 76 5.31 3.20 2.55
N GLY A 77 5.89 4.39 2.46
CA GLY A 77 6.44 4.97 1.24
C GLY A 77 5.51 6.01 0.60
N PRO A 78 5.99 6.72 -0.44
CA PRO A 78 5.33 7.91 -0.97
C PRO A 78 3.84 7.73 -1.27
N ILE A 79 3.48 6.67 -2.00
CA ILE A 79 2.09 6.46 -2.44
C ILE A 79 1.16 6.05 -1.28
N VAL A 80 1.71 5.38 -0.25
CA VAL A 80 0.95 4.98 0.94
C VAL A 80 0.70 6.19 1.82
N MET A 81 1.73 7.00 2.06
CA MET A 81 1.66 8.17 2.91
C MET A 81 0.73 9.23 2.32
N ASP A 82 0.80 9.45 1.01
CA ASP A 82 -0.13 10.35 0.30
C ASP A 82 -1.59 9.89 0.44
N MET A 83 -1.84 8.58 0.33
CA MET A 83 -3.18 7.99 0.49
C MET A 83 -3.65 7.89 1.95
N SER A 84 -2.76 8.08 2.94
CA SER A 84 -3.03 7.74 4.35
C SER A 84 -4.21 8.52 4.94
N LYS A 85 -4.39 9.78 4.52
CA LYS A 85 -5.51 10.63 4.96
C LYS A 85 -6.85 10.04 4.52
N ASN A 86 -6.95 9.60 3.26
CA ASN A 86 -8.17 9.02 2.70
C ASN A 86 -8.49 7.68 3.36
N ILE A 87 -7.45 6.86 3.62
CA ILE A 87 -7.59 5.62 4.38
C ILE A 87 -8.16 5.90 5.78
N GLY A 88 -7.59 6.85 6.51
CA GLY A 88 -8.05 7.22 7.85
C GLY A 88 -9.48 7.76 7.87
N ALA A 89 -9.87 8.54 6.86
CA ALA A 89 -11.23 9.06 6.73
C ALA A 89 -12.24 7.93 6.48
N LEU A 90 -11.94 7.01 5.56
CA LEU A 90 -12.83 5.90 5.23
C LEU A 90 -12.94 4.87 6.36
N LEU A 91 -11.86 4.65 7.12
CA LEU A 91 -11.86 3.74 8.27
C LEU A 91 -12.89 4.11 9.35
N LYS A 92 -13.27 5.39 9.46
CA LYS A 92 -14.36 5.83 10.36
C LYS A 92 -15.72 5.26 9.98
N ASN A 93 -15.91 4.93 8.70
CA ASN A 93 -17.15 4.43 8.13
C ASN A 93 -17.14 2.91 7.94
N GLY A 94 -16.08 2.22 8.38
CA GLY A 94 -15.95 0.77 8.28
C GLY A 94 -14.63 0.31 7.65
N PRO A 95 -14.43 -1.00 7.51
CA PRO A 95 -13.19 -1.57 7.01
C PRO A 95 -12.91 -1.15 5.56
N VAL A 96 -11.63 -0.99 5.26
CA VAL A 96 -11.15 -0.73 3.90
C VAL A 96 -10.22 -1.84 3.44
N LYS A 97 -10.11 -2.00 2.12
CA LYS A 97 -9.22 -2.97 1.49
C LYS A 97 -8.21 -2.26 0.61
N LEU A 98 -6.94 -2.59 0.79
CA LEU A 98 -5.89 -2.20 -0.15
C LEU A 98 -5.65 -3.34 -1.14
N ILE A 99 -5.54 -3.01 -2.41
CA ILE A 99 -5.17 -3.94 -3.48
C ILE A 99 -3.88 -3.43 -4.11
N LEU A 100 -2.84 -4.25 -4.03
CA LEU A 100 -1.53 -3.98 -4.61
C LEU A 100 -1.43 -4.63 -5.98
N ASP A 101 -1.21 -3.82 -7.00
CA ASP A 101 -0.96 -4.24 -8.37
C ASP A 101 0.55 -4.09 -8.67
N LEU A 102 1.22 -5.24 -8.75
CA LEU A 102 2.66 -5.33 -8.96
C LEU A 102 3.08 -5.10 -10.42
N LYS A 103 2.12 -5.07 -11.35
CA LYS A 103 2.35 -5.00 -12.80
C LYS A 103 1.34 -4.08 -13.48
N SER A 104 1.12 -2.90 -12.91
CA SER A 104 0.14 -1.92 -13.40
C SER A 104 0.39 -1.42 -14.83
N ALA A 105 1.61 -1.56 -15.35
CA ALA A 105 1.94 -1.25 -16.74
C ALA A 105 1.42 -2.31 -17.76
N LEU A 106 0.92 -3.46 -17.28
CA LEU A 106 0.38 -4.53 -18.12
C LEU A 106 -1.13 -4.62 -17.92
N ASP A 107 -1.87 -4.63 -19.03
CA ASP A 107 -3.26 -5.07 -19.00
C ASP A 107 -3.34 -6.57 -18.72
N PHE A 108 -4.53 -7.03 -18.30
CA PHE A 108 -4.76 -8.42 -17.93
C PHE A 108 -4.39 -9.41 -19.05
N LYS A 109 -4.72 -9.10 -20.31
CA LYS A 109 -4.44 -10.00 -21.44
C LYS A 109 -2.94 -10.13 -21.68
N LYS A 110 -2.18 -9.04 -21.57
CA LYS A 110 -0.71 -9.06 -21.69
C LYS A 110 -0.08 -9.79 -20.51
N LEU A 111 -0.57 -9.55 -19.29
CA LEU A 111 -0.07 -10.23 -18.10
C LEU A 111 -0.33 -11.74 -18.15
N ASP A 112 -1.52 -12.15 -18.55
CA ASP A 112 -1.89 -13.57 -18.73
C ASP A 112 -0.98 -14.27 -19.75
N LYS A 113 -0.82 -13.68 -20.94
CA LYS A 113 0.13 -14.20 -21.96
C LYS A 113 1.57 -14.28 -21.44
N ARG A 114 2.00 -13.29 -20.65
CA ARG A 114 3.33 -13.29 -20.04
C ARG A 114 3.49 -14.46 -19.06
N ILE A 115 2.53 -14.66 -18.17
CA ILE A 115 2.56 -15.74 -17.18
C ILE A 115 2.57 -17.11 -17.87
N GLN A 116 1.73 -17.30 -18.90
CA GLN A 116 1.72 -18.55 -19.67
C GLN A 116 3.06 -18.84 -20.33
N ARG A 117 3.71 -17.83 -20.92
CA ARG A 117 5.05 -17.97 -21.51
C ARG A 117 6.08 -18.35 -20.47
N ASP A 118 6.10 -17.66 -19.33
CA ASP A 118 7.04 -17.95 -18.25
C ASP A 118 6.82 -19.41 -17.75
N PHE A 119 5.58 -19.88 -17.63
CA PHE A 119 5.31 -21.29 -17.25
C PHE A 119 5.72 -22.31 -18.31
N GLN A 120 5.62 -21.98 -19.60
CA GLN A 120 6.11 -22.83 -20.68
C GLN A 120 7.64 -22.94 -20.66
N GLU A 121 8.35 -21.81 -20.47
CA GLU A 121 9.81 -21.76 -20.41
C GLU A 121 10.36 -22.58 -19.22
N PHE A 122 9.72 -22.48 -18.07
CA PHE A 122 10.12 -23.19 -16.85
C PHE A 122 9.38 -24.54 -16.67
N ARG A 123 8.80 -25.12 -17.74
CA ARG A 123 8.09 -26.41 -17.69
C ARG A 123 9.01 -27.51 -17.13
N GLY A 124 8.45 -28.36 -16.26
CA GLY A 124 9.19 -29.45 -15.61
C GLY A 124 10.14 -29.00 -14.49
N ARG A 125 10.22 -27.69 -14.19
CA ARG A 125 10.97 -27.16 -13.05
C ARG A 125 10.04 -26.87 -11.87
N ILE A 126 10.63 -26.73 -10.68
CA ILE A 126 9.90 -26.36 -9.47
C ILE A 126 9.21 -25.00 -9.68
N PHE A 127 7.92 -24.91 -9.32
CA PHE A 127 7.07 -23.72 -9.48
C PHE A 127 7.73 -22.40 -9.07
N LYS A 128 8.43 -22.36 -7.92
CA LYS A 128 9.13 -21.14 -7.46
C LYS A 128 10.11 -20.54 -8.49
N ASN A 129 10.67 -21.37 -9.38
CA ASN A 129 11.62 -20.92 -10.38
C ASN A 129 10.95 -20.17 -11.52
N SER A 130 9.67 -20.44 -11.83
CA SER A 130 8.94 -19.72 -12.88
C SER A 130 8.57 -18.29 -12.48
N LEU A 131 8.62 -17.97 -11.18
CA LEU A 131 8.25 -16.67 -10.64
C LEU A 131 9.42 -15.66 -10.59
N LYS A 132 10.66 -16.11 -10.77
CA LYS A 132 11.88 -15.28 -10.63
C LYS A 132 11.95 -14.11 -11.62
N GLY A 133 11.38 -14.27 -12.81
CA GLY A 133 11.31 -13.20 -13.81
C GLY A 133 10.14 -12.23 -13.61
N LEU A 134 9.22 -12.52 -12.69
CA LEU A 134 8.01 -11.76 -12.46
C LEU A 134 8.05 -10.98 -11.14
N LEU A 135 8.65 -11.56 -10.10
CA LEU A 135 8.55 -11.11 -8.72
C LEU A 135 9.94 -10.99 -8.06
N PRO A 136 10.12 -10.06 -7.10
CA PRO A 136 11.32 -10.04 -6.26
C PRO A 136 11.51 -11.38 -5.53
N LEU A 137 12.77 -11.82 -5.40
CA LEU A 137 13.09 -13.13 -4.82
C LEU A 137 12.54 -13.34 -3.41
N SER A 138 12.56 -12.30 -2.57
CA SER A 138 12.01 -12.33 -1.20
C SER A 138 10.49 -12.45 -1.17
N MET A 139 9.79 -12.04 -2.23
CA MET A 139 8.33 -12.10 -2.32
C MET A 139 7.82 -13.48 -2.77
N ILE A 140 8.64 -14.23 -3.50
CA ILE A 140 8.25 -15.52 -4.09
C ILE A 140 7.73 -16.52 -3.04
N PRO A 141 8.41 -16.77 -1.89
CA PRO A 141 7.92 -17.70 -0.88
C PRO A 141 6.55 -17.30 -0.33
N VAL A 142 6.33 -16.00 -0.12
CA VAL A 142 5.07 -15.47 0.40
C VAL A 142 3.95 -15.64 -0.63
N ILE A 143 4.21 -15.37 -1.91
CA ILE A 143 3.21 -15.54 -2.96
C ILE A 143 2.83 -17.01 -3.13
N ILE A 144 3.78 -17.94 -3.06
CA ILE A 144 3.51 -19.38 -3.13
C ILE A 144 2.65 -19.85 -1.93
N LYS A 145 2.85 -19.27 -0.75
CA LYS A 145 2.06 -19.58 0.44
C LYS A 145 0.62 -19.05 0.36
N LEU A 146 0.40 -17.99 -0.43
CA LEU A 146 -0.90 -17.33 -0.61
C LEU A 146 -1.71 -17.87 -1.80
N SER A 147 -1.08 -18.61 -2.71
CA SER A 147 -1.71 -19.30 -3.84
C SER A 147 -2.28 -20.66 -3.46
#